data_AF-A0A5D2K3A7-F1
#
_entry.id   AF-A0A5D2K3A7-F1
#
_cell.length_a   1.000
_cell.length_b   1.000
_cell.length_c   1.000
_cell.angle_alpha   90.00
_cell.angle_beta   90.00
_cell.angle_gamma   90.00
#
_symmetry.space_group_name_H-M   'P 1'
#
loop_
_entity.id
_entity.type
_entity.pdbx_description
1 polymer ?
#
loop_
_entity_poly.entity_id
_entity_poly.type
_entity_poly.pdbx_seq_one_letter_code
_entity_poly.pdbx_strand_id
1 'polypeptide(L)'
;ENISKYQLQYASKYPHFPHLYKRETHTIQASKDSSKDDSPNLFYVFFLIIIIILQCISVADLKTPQGLAGYSCKKLELVTVDDFVFSGLHAGNTSNLIKAAVTPAFTAQFPGVNGLGISIARLDLAVGGVVPMHTHPDSSEIIVVIQGIIDAGFVSSANKVYFKTLKTGDIMVFPQGLLHFQINAGTTPALAYVSFSSPSPGVQILDFALFGNDLPSNIIEETTFLDDAQVKKLKGVLGGTG
;
A
#
# COMPACT_ATOMS: atom_id res chain seq x y z
N GLU A 1 -25.64 28.20 1.00
CA GLU A 1 -27.09 27.89 1.09
C GLU A 1 -27.62 26.87 0.08
N ASN A 2 -26.98 26.59 -1.07
CA ASN A 2 -27.51 25.62 -2.05
C ASN A 2 -27.14 24.15 -1.84
N ILE A 3 -26.25 23.81 -0.91
CA ILE A 3 -25.84 22.41 -0.65
C ILE A 3 -26.83 21.69 0.30
N SER A 4 -27.53 22.42 1.18
CA SER A 4 -28.40 21.78 2.19
C SER A 4 -29.73 21.25 1.62
N LYS A 5 -30.26 21.85 0.55
CA LYS A 5 -31.50 21.38 -0.08
C LYS A 5 -31.34 20.03 -0.79
N TYR A 6 -30.18 19.77 -1.40
CA TYR A 6 -29.91 18.49 -2.09
C TYR A 6 -29.75 17.31 -1.13
N GLN A 7 -29.22 17.54 0.07
CA GLN A 7 -29.08 16.46 1.07
C GLN A 7 -30.40 16.10 1.76
N LEU A 8 -31.29 17.08 1.98
CA LEU A 8 -32.61 16.83 2.56
C LEU A 8 -33.52 16.03 1.62
N GLN A 9 -33.38 16.18 0.30
CA GLN A 9 -34.18 15.45 -0.68
C GLN A 9 -33.75 13.98 -0.84
N TYR A 10 -32.50 13.63 -0.53
CA TYR A 10 -32.02 12.23 -0.54
C TYR A 10 -32.41 11.45 0.72
N ALA A 11 -32.49 12.13 1.87
CA ALA A 11 -32.86 11.51 3.15
C ALA A 11 -34.32 11.04 3.21
N SER A 12 -35.24 11.63 2.43
CA SER A 12 -36.66 11.21 2.38
C SER A 12 -36.91 9.94 1.57
N LYS A 13 -35.92 9.45 0.81
CA LYS A 13 -36.08 8.33 -0.13
C LYS A 13 -35.72 6.95 0.45
N TYR A 14 -35.03 6.89 1.60
CA TYR A 14 -34.55 5.63 2.21
C TYR A 14 -34.63 5.66 3.75
N PRO A 15 -35.76 5.29 4.38
CA PRO A 15 -36.01 5.51 5.81
C PRO A 15 -35.36 4.50 6.79
N HIS A 16 -34.44 3.64 6.37
CA HIS A 16 -34.00 2.48 7.17
C HIS A 16 -32.61 2.56 7.83
N PHE A 17 -32.03 3.75 8.05
CA PHE A 17 -30.78 3.87 8.84
C PHE A 17 -30.76 5.15 9.70
N PRO A 18 -31.32 5.15 10.92
CA PRO A 18 -31.40 6.35 11.74
C PRO A 18 -30.12 6.66 12.55
N HIS A 19 -29.07 5.85 12.50
CA HIS A 19 -27.92 5.96 13.42
C HIS A 19 -26.62 6.56 12.86
N LEU A 20 -26.58 7.03 11.61
CA LEU A 20 -25.32 7.49 10.99
C LEU A 20 -25.11 9.01 10.90
N TYR A 21 -25.97 9.84 11.52
CA TYR A 21 -25.77 11.30 11.54
C TYR A 21 -26.00 11.88 12.92
N LYS A 22 -25.13 11.55 13.87
CA LYS A 22 -24.98 12.32 15.12
C LYS A 22 -23.62 13.01 15.08
N ARG A 23 -23.60 14.25 14.59
CA ARG A 23 -22.45 15.15 14.74
C ARG A 23 -22.54 15.70 16.16
N GLU A 24 -21.63 15.31 17.04
CA GLU A 24 -21.44 15.98 18.33
C GLU A 24 -21.01 17.43 18.07
N THR A 25 -21.86 18.38 18.46
CA THR A 25 -21.51 19.80 18.49
C THR A 25 -20.92 20.11 19.85
N HIS A 26 -19.60 20.15 19.95
CA HIS A 26 -18.94 20.79 21.08
C HIS A 26 -19.02 22.31 20.90
N THR A 27 -19.92 22.94 21.66
CA THR A 27 -20.03 24.39 21.76
C THR A 27 -18.89 24.89 22.66
N ILE A 28 -17.86 25.48 22.07
CA ILE A 28 -16.86 26.25 22.83
C ILE A 28 -17.50 27.61 23.15
N GLN A 29 -17.87 27.82 24.42
CA GLN A 29 -18.20 29.16 24.90
C GLN A 29 -16.89 29.97 25.03
N ALA A 30 -16.73 30.98 24.17
CA ALA A 30 -15.71 32.00 24.38
C ALA A 30 -16.12 32.89 25.57
N SER A 31 -15.33 32.87 26.65
CA SER A 31 -15.43 33.91 27.68
C SER A 31 -14.92 35.21 27.10
N LYS A 32 -15.75 36.26 27.11
CA LYS A 32 -15.29 37.63 26.92
C LYS A 32 -14.40 38.00 28.11
N ASP A 33 -13.09 38.00 27.91
CA ASP A 33 -12.21 38.79 28.75
C ASP A 33 -11.58 39.88 27.89
N SER A 34 -11.73 41.13 28.35
CA SER A 34 -11.29 42.31 27.63
C SER A 34 -9.86 42.64 28.04
N SER A 35 -8.90 42.30 27.19
CA SER A 35 -7.62 43.00 27.17
C SER A 35 -7.16 43.16 25.72
N LYS A 36 -6.92 44.42 25.34
CA LYS A 36 -6.31 44.80 24.07
C LYS A 36 -4.85 44.38 24.13
N ASP A 37 -4.45 43.42 23.29
CA ASP A 37 -3.06 43.22 22.92
C ASP A 37 -3.00 43.14 21.39
N ASP A 38 -2.47 44.20 20.76
CA ASP A 38 -2.27 44.33 19.32
C ASP A 38 -0.98 43.59 18.92
N SER A 39 -0.94 42.27 19.13
CA SER A 39 0.10 41.39 18.58
C SER A 39 -0.51 40.53 17.45
N PRO A 40 0.11 40.45 16.26
CA PRO A 40 -0.46 39.68 15.16
C PRO A 40 -0.47 38.21 15.57
N ASN A 41 -1.68 37.62 15.61
CA ASN A 41 -1.93 36.23 15.99
C ASN A 41 -0.96 35.26 15.29
N LEU A 42 0.10 34.87 16.00
CA LEU A 42 1.07 33.86 15.56
C LEU A 42 0.36 32.52 15.21
N PHE A 43 -0.79 32.27 15.84
CA PHE A 43 -1.66 31.12 15.56
C PHE A 43 -2.30 31.14 14.15
N TYR A 44 -2.61 32.32 13.59
CA TYR A 44 -3.18 32.42 12.24
C TYR A 44 -2.12 32.23 11.15
N VAL A 45 -0.87 32.61 11.45
CA VAL A 45 0.27 32.37 10.56
C VAL A 45 0.61 30.88 10.49
N PHE A 46 0.45 30.13 11.59
CA PHE A 46 0.65 28.67 11.57
C PHE A 46 -0.39 27.90 10.73
N PHE A 47 -1.63 28.38 10.61
CA PHE A 47 -2.67 27.73 9.80
C PHE A 47 -2.57 28.05 8.29
N LEU A 48 -1.99 29.20 7.94
CA LEU A 48 -1.62 29.54 6.55
C LEU A 48 -0.30 28.88 6.12
N ILE A 49 0.46 28.31 7.06
CA ILE A 49 1.60 27.40 6.85
C ILE A 49 1.14 25.93 6.97
N ILE A 50 -0.12 25.63 6.63
CA ILE A 50 -0.36 24.34 5.95
C ILE A 50 0.29 24.52 4.59
N ILE A 51 1.60 24.30 4.56
CA ILE A 51 2.36 23.96 3.37
C ILE A 51 1.46 22.98 2.64
N ILE A 52 0.93 23.41 1.48
CA ILE A 52 0.48 22.48 0.46
C ILE A 52 1.66 21.55 0.31
N ILE A 53 1.56 20.37 0.92
CA ILE A 53 2.57 19.33 0.85
C ILE A 53 2.82 19.22 -0.64
N LEU A 54 4.06 19.48 -1.04
CA LEU A 54 4.52 19.60 -2.41
C LEU A 54 4.53 18.21 -3.09
N GLN A 55 3.48 17.43 -2.88
CA GLN A 55 3.21 16.17 -3.53
C GLN A 55 2.37 16.47 -4.75
N CYS A 56 2.89 16.06 -5.90
CA CYS A 56 2.17 16.10 -7.15
C CYS A 56 0.93 15.21 -7.06
N ILE A 57 -0.28 15.79 -7.08
CA ILE A 57 -1.55 15.07 -7.26
C ILE A 57 -1.94 15.14 -8.74
N SER A 58 -1.09 14.58 -9.59
CA SER A 58 -1.27 14.54 -11.04
C SER A 58 -0.34 13.49 -11.64
N VAL A 59 -0.44 13.28 -12.94
CA VAL A 59 0.39 12.34 -13.71
C VAL A 59 1.88 12.57 -13.41
N ALA A 60 2.59 11.54 -12.97
CA ALA A 60 4.03 11.62 -12.73
C ALA A 60 4.82 11.91 -14.02
N ASP A 61 5.82 12.78 -13.92
CA ASP A 61 6.86 12.94 -14.94
C ASP A 61 8.01 11.97 -14.67
N LEU A 62 7.93 10.79 -15.29
CA LEU A 62 8.96 9.75 -15.20
C LEU A 62 10.31 10.14 -15.83
N LYS A 63 10.40 11.27 -16.54
CA LYS A 63 11.68 11.78 -17.08
C LYS A 63 12.50 12.49 -16.01
N THR A 64 11.89 12.87 -14.89
CA THR A 64 12.55 13.49 -13.76
C THR A 64 12.93 12.46 -12.70
N PRO A 65 14.04 12.64 -11.97
CA PRO A 65 14.38 11.75 -10.86
C PRO A 65 13.27 11.74 -9.80
N GLN A 66 13.02 10.56 -9.23
CA GLN A 66 12.13 10.42 -8.08
C GLN A 66 12.77 11.09 -6.85
N GLY A 67 12.02 12.00 -6.21
CA GLY A 67 12.41 12.60 -4.94
C GLY A 67 11.83 11.84 -3.74
N LEU A 68 12.13 12.31 -2.53
CA LEU A 68 11.61 11.74 -1.28
C LEU A 68 10.07 11.78 -1.19
N ALA A 69 9.44 12.73 -1.88
CA ALA A 69 7.98 12.88 -1.92
C ALA A 69 7.33 12.15 -3.11
N GLY A 70 8.08 11.37 -3.89
CA GLY A 70 7.62 10.74 -5.13
C GLY A 70 8.08 11.49 -6.38
N TYR A 71 7.29 11.41 -7.46
CA TYR A 71 7.61 12.02 -8.74
C TYR A 71 7.04 13.44 -8.86
N SER A 72 7.76 14.30 -9.60
CA SER A 72 7.24 15.59 -10.04
C SER A 72 6.08 15.40 -11.04
N CYS A 73 5.24 16.42 -11.22
CA CYS A 73 4.14 16.35 -12.18
C CYS A 73 4.60 16.57 -13.62
N LYS A 74 3.99 15.81 -14.54
CA LYS A 74 3.91 16.17 -15.96
C LYS A 74 3.18 17.51 -16.11
N LYS A 75 3.62 18.35 -17.06
CA LYS A 75 2.91 19.60 -17.37
C LYS A 75 1.50 19.32 -17.85
N LEU A 76 0.52 20.10 -17.39
CA LEU A 76 -0.90 19.88 -17.68
C LEU A 76 -1.21 19.87 -19.18
N GLU A 77 -0.55 20.71 -19.98
CA GLU A 77 -0.75 20.72 -21.44
C GLU A 77 -0.26 19.45 -22.16
N LEU A 78 0.55 18.61 -21.49
CA LEU A 78 1.04 17.34 -22.02
C LEU A 78 0.25 16.14 -21.51
N VAL A 79 -0.67 16.33 -20.57
CA VAL A 79 -1.50 15.27 -20.01
C VAL A 79 -2.62 14.92 -20.99
N THR A 80 -2.84 13.63 -21.18
CA THR A 80 -3.83 13.06 -22.10
C THR A 80 -4.64 11.96 -21.41
N VAL A 81 -5.70 11.48 -22.05
CA VAL A 81 -6.51 10.37 -21.53
C VAL A 81 -5.68 9.09 -21.33
N ASP A 82 -4.67 8.87 -22.18
CA ASP A 82 -3.81 7.68 -22.11
C ASP A 82 -2.97 7.67 -20.83
N ASP A 83 -2.70 8.82 -20.20
CA ASP A 83 -2.01 8.89 -18.91
C ASP A 83 -2.87 8.37 -17.74
N PHE A 84 -4.18 8.21 -17.94
CA PHE A 84 -5.14 7.74 -16.94
C PHE A 84 -5.63 6.30 -17.18
N VAL A 85 -5.13 5.63 -18.23
CA VAL A 85 -5.51 4.26 -18.56
C VAL A 85 -4.28 3.37 -18.53
N PHE A 86 -4.34 2.30 -17.74
CA PHE A 86 -3.30 1.27 -17.73
C PHE A 86 -3.82 -0.02 -18.34
N SER A 87 -3.22 -0.45 -19.45
CA SER A 87 -3.57 -1.70 -20.13
C SER A 87 -2.56 -2.82 -19.89
N GLY A 88 -1.61 -2.65 -18.96
CA GLY A 88 -0.47 -3.56 -18.78
C GLY A 88 -0.65 -4.70 -17.77
N LEU A 89 -1.82 -4.87 -17.15
CA LEU A 89 -2.09 -5.96 -16.18
C LEU A 89 -2.30 -7.32 -16.86
N HIS A 90 -1.33 -7.73 -17.68
CA HIS A 90 -1.29 -9.03 -18.33
C HIS A 90 -0.66 -10.10 -17.41
N ALA A 91 -0.91 -11.37 -17.75
CA ALA A 91 -0.36 -12.49 -17.03
C ALA A 91 1.19 -12.46 -17.01
N GLY A 92 1.76 -12.60 -15.82
CA GLY A 92 3.22 -12.67 -15.66
C GLY A 92 3.79 -14.07 -15.89
N ASN A 93 5.11 -14.16 -16.10
CA ASN A 93 5.80 -15.45 -16.28
C ASN A 93 6.04 -16.16 -14.94
N THR A 94 5.32 -17.24 -14.69
CA THR A 94 5.45 -18.09 -13.49
C THR A 94 6.44 -19.25 -13.64
N SER A 95 7.19 -19.32 -14.75
CA SER A 95 8.27 -20.31 -14.93
C SER A 95 9.56 -19.86 -14.25
N ASN A 96 9.51 -19.67 -12.93
CA ASN A 96 10.62 -19.19 -12.10
C ASN A 96 10.65 -19.95 -10.75
N LEU A 97 11.66 -19.67 -9.92
CA LEU A 97 11.92 -20.40 -8.68
C LEU A 97 10.73 -20.40 -7.71
N ILE A 98 10.06 -19.25 -7.57
CA ILE A 98 8.92 -19.08 -6.66
C ILE A 98 7.58 -19.42 -7.33
N LYS A 99 7.59 -19.70 -8.63
CA LYS A 99 6.44 -20.00 -9.48
C LYS A 99 5.30 -18.96 -9.38
N ALA A 100 5.68 -17.71 -9.20
CA ALA A 100 4.79 -16.58 -9.01
C ALA A 100 5.23 -15.41 -9.89
N ALA A 101 4.29 -14.55 -10.28
CA ALA A 101 4.60 -13.30 -10.96
C ALA A 101 3.66 -12.20 -10.47
N VAL A 102 4.24 -11.05 -10.14
CA VAL A 102 3.52 -9.82 -9.80
C VAL A 102 3.72 -8.83 -10.94
N THR A 103 2.63 -8.40 -11.56
CA THR A 103 2.63 -7.37 -12.60
C THR A 103 2.11 -6.06 -12.00
N PRO A 104 2.99 -5.11 -11.63
CA PRO A 104 2.60 -3.89 -10.93
C PRO A 104 2.04 -2.81 -11.87
N ALA A 105 1.09 -2.04 -11.34
CA ALA A 105 0.63 -0.76 -11.87
C ALA A 105 0.82 0.33 -10.80
N PHE A 106 2.07 0.47 -10.34
CA PHE A 106 2.49 1.52 -9.41
C PHE A 106 2.86 2.78 -10.20
N THR A 107 3.22 3.89 -9.55
CA THR A 107 3.59 5.15 -10.24
C THR A 107 4.61 4.95 -11.36
N ALA A 108 5.60 4.05 -11.17
CA ALA A 108 6.64 3.80 -12.15
C ALA A 108 6.14 3.12 -13.44
N GLN A 109 5.02 2.39 -13.39
CA GLN A 109 4.40 1.73 -14.56
C GLN A 109 3.14 2.47 -15.03
N PHE A 110 2.41 3.07 -14.09
CA PHE A 110 1.18 3.80 -14.29
C PHE A 110 1.26 5.19 -13.64
N PRO A 111 1.85 6.18 -14.33
CA PRO A 111 2.06 7.53 -13.79
C PRO A 111 0.79 8.24 -13.30
N GLY A 112 -0.38 7.85 -13.82
CA GLY A 112 -1.67 8.42 -13.45
C GLY A 112 -2.06 8.22 -11.99
N VAL A 113 -1.47 7.25 -11.26
CA VAL A 113 -1.76 7.06 -9.83
C VAL A 113 -0.94 7.95 -8.90
N ASN A 114 0.03 8.70 -9.43
CA ASN A 114 0.91 9.53 -8.62
C ASN A 114 0.13 10.54 -7.75
N GLY A 115 0.42 10.53 -6.44
CA GLY A 115 -0.25 11.37 -5.46
C GLY A 115 -1.71 10.99 -5.12
N LEU A 116 -2.28 9.96 -5.73
CA LEU A 116 -3.68 9.56 -5.48
C LEU A 116 -3.85 8.61 -4.29
N GLY A 117 -2.75 8.14 -3.68
CA GLY A 117 -2.82 7.24 -2.53
C GLY A 117 -3.29 5.82 -2.86
N ILE A 118 -3.25 5.42 -4.13
CA ILE A 118 -3.71 4.11 -4.58
C ILE A 118 -2.79 3.51 -5.64
N SER A 119 -2.72 2.18 -5.70
CA SER A 119 -2.23 1.45 -6.87
C SER A 119 -2.78 0.03 -6.88
N ILE A 120 -2.45 -0.74 -7.91
CA ILE A 120 -2.89 -2.12 -8.07
C ILE A 120 -1.77 -2.97 -8.69
N ALA A 121 -1.79 -4.27 -8.45
CA ALA A 121 -1.00 -5.24 -9.18
C ALA A 121 -1.83 -6.49 -9.48
N ARG A 122 -1.44 -7.20 -10.53
CA ARG A 122 -1.92 -8.56 -10.83
C ARG A 122 -0.97 -9.57 -10.22
N LEU A 123 -1.51 -10.62 -9.61
CA LEU A 123 -0.75 -11.75 -9.07
C LEU A 123 -1.14 -13.04 -9.80
N ASP A 124 -0.18 -13.66 -10.47
CA ASP A 124 -0.31 -14.99 -11.07
C ASP A 124 0.52 -16.00 -10.27
N LEU A 125 -0.08 -17.12 -9.88
CA LEU A 125 0.58 -18.20 -9.15
C LEU A 125 0.38 -19.53 -9.90
N ALA A 126 1.46 -20.17 -10.33
CA ALA A 126 1.36 -21.55 -10.80
C ALA A 126 1.09 -22.50 -9.63
N VAL A 127 0.86 -23.79 -9.91
CA VAL A 127 0.62 -24.80 -8.87
C VAL A 127 1.82 -24.88 -7.92
N GLY A 128 1.55 -24.68 -6.62
CA GLY A 128 2.55 -24.60 -5.56
C GLY A 128 3.42 -23.33 -5.61
N GLY A 129 3.01 -22.30 -6.35
CA GLY A 129 3.67 -21.00 -6.37
C GLY A 129 3.45 -20.21 -5.08
N VAL A 130 4.43 -19.38 -4.76
CA VAL A 130 4.50 -18.65 -3.50
C VAL A 130 4.96 -17.22 -3.73
N VAL A 131 4.31 -16.29 -3.05
CA VAL A 131 4.92 -15.01 -2.71
C VAL A 131 5.44 -15.17 -1.28
N PRO A 132 6.77 -15.18 -1.08
CA PRO A 132 7.38 -15.48 0.22
C PRO A 132 7.03 -14.40 1.25
N MET A 133 7.42 -14.62 2.52
CA MET A 133 7.21 -13.62 3.57
C MET A 133 7.77 -12.26 3.15
N HIS A 134 6.90 -11.26 3.09
CA HIS A 134 7.26 -9.91 2.67
C HIS A 134 6.38 -8.87 3.35
N THR A 135 6.78 -7.61 3.21
CA THR A 135 6.04 -6.45 3.74
C THR A 135 6.04 -5.30 2.74
N HIS A 136 5.04 -4.42 2.89
CA HIS A 136 4.90 -3.15 2.18
C HIS A 136 5.09 -2.01 3.19
N PRO A 137 6.26 -1.35 3.24
CA PRO A 137 6.53 -0.30 4.21
C PRO A 137 5.55 0.88 4.12
N ASP A 138 5.11 1.20 2.90
CA ASP A 138 4.35 2.42 2.61
C ASP A 138 2.88 2.13 2.27
N SER A 139 2.36 0.92 2.52
CA SER A 139 0.98 0.59 2.13
C SER A 139 0.36 -0.55 2.90
N SER A 140 -0.95 -0.44 3.16
CA SER A 140 -1.80 -1.62 3.35
C SER A 140 -2.14 -2.24 2.00
N GLU A 141 -2.44 -3.53 1.97
CA GLU A 141 -2.83 -4.26 0.77
C GLU A 141 -4.20 -4.93 0.97
N ILE A 142 -5.00 -5.01 -0.10
CA ILE A 142 -6.18 -5.88 -0.16
C ILE A 142 -6.04 -6.79 -1.37
N ILE A 143 -6.11 -8.10 -1.16
CA ILE A 143 -6.20 -9.10 -2.23
C ILE A 143 -7.65 -9.45 -2.54
N VAL A 144 -7.96 -9.67 -3.81
CA VAL A 144 -9.17 -10.34 -4.29
C VAL A 144 -8.79 -11.52 -5.17
N VAL A 145 -9.27 -12.71 -4.84
CA VAL A 145 -9.02 -13.91 -5.65
C VAL A 145 -9.99 -13.96 -6.82
N ILE A 146 -9.47 -14.05 -8.04
CA ILE A 146 -10.27 -14.11 -9.28
C ILE A 146 -10.39 -15.54 -9.79
N GLN A 147 -9.37 -16.37 -9.59
CA GLN A 147 -9.37 -17.77 -10.01
C GLN A 147 -8.50 -18.60 -9.05
N GLY A 148 -8.90 -19.84 -8.83
CA GLY A 148 -8.12 -20.80 -8.06
C GLY A 148 -8.33 -20.67 -6.55
N ILE A 149 -7.34 -21.17 -5.79
CA ILE A 149 -7.35 -21.25 -4.32
C ILE A 149 -6.01 -20.73 -3.82
N ILE A 150 -6.03 -19.76 -2.91
CA ILE A 150 -4.84 -19.14 -2.35
C ILE A 150 -4.89 -19.22 -0.83
N ASP A 151 -3.91 -19.88 -0.21
CA ASP A 151 -3.66 -19.70 1.21
C ASP A 151 -2.93 -18.37 1.41
N ALA A 152 -3.55 -17.46 2.15
CA ALA A 152 -2.98 -16.15 2.44
C ALA A 152 -2.99 -15.89 3.94
N GLY A 153 -1.99 -15.15 4.42
CA GLY A 153 -1.91 -14.83 5.84
C GLY A 153 -0.90 -13.75 6.16
N PHE A 154 -1.04 -13.17 7.35
CA PHE A 154 -0.09 -12.21 7.92
C PHE A 154 0.20 -12.52 9.39
N VAL A 155 1.31 -11.98 9.89
CA VAL A 155 1.70 -12.01 11.29
C VAL A 155 1.51 -10.62 11.87
N SER A 156 0.71 -10.51 12.95
CA SER A 156 0.51 -9.22 13.63
C SER A 156 1.73 -8.78 14.41
N SER A 157 1.78 -7.51 14.82
CA SER A 157 2.81 -6.97 15.72
C SER A 157 2.85 -7.66 17.10
N ALA A 158 1.78 -8.37 17.48
CA ALA A 158 1.73 -9.21 18.67
C ALA A 158 2.14 -10.67 18.38
N ASN A 159 2.76 -10.94 17.23
CA ASN A 159 3.14 -12.26 16.73
C ASN A 159 1.97 -13.25 16.57
N LYS A 160 0.73 -12.75 16.47
CA LYS A 160 -0.43 -13.60 16.21
C LYS A 160 -0.57 -13.81 14.70
N VAL A 161 -0.66 -15.07 14.30
CA VAL A 161 -0.85 -15.46 12.90
C VAL A 161 -2.34 -15.40 12.55
N TYR A 162 -2.65 -14.71 11.45
CA TYR A 162 -3.96 -14.70 10.82
C TYR A 162 -3.79 -15.24 9.40
N PHE A 163 -4.27 -16.46 9.14
CA PHE A 163 -4.23 -17.03 7.80
C PHE A 163 -5.53 -17.75 7.47
N LYS A 164 -5.85 -17.83 6.17
CA LYS A 164 -7.03 -18.53 5.66
C LYS A 164 -6.83 -18.96 4.21
N THR A 165 -7.45 -20.08 3.85
CA THR A 165 -7.64 -20.47 2.46
C THR A 165 -8.72 -19.61 1.82
N LEU A 166 -8.33 -18.79 0.86
CA LEU A 166 -9.19 -17.93 0.06
C LEU A 166 -9.58 -18.63 -1.24
N LYS A 167 -10.85 -18.52 -1.61
CA LYS A 167 -11.41 -19.03 -2.87
C LYS A 167 -11.79 -17.86 -3.78
N THR A 168 -12.12 -18.15 -5.03
CA THR A 168 -12.61 -17.14 -5.99
C THR A 168 -13.74 -16.29 -5.39
N GLY A 169 -13.57 -14.97 -5.43
CA GLY A 169 -14.47 -13.97 -4.84
C GLY A 169 -14.10 -13.54 -3.42
N ASP A 170 -13.27 -14.29 -2.71
CA ASP A 170 -12.83 -13.92 -1.36
C ASP A 170 -11.82 -12.77 -1.41
N ILE A 171 -11.85 -11.95 -0.36
CA ILE A 171 -10.90 -10.86 -0.13
C ILE A 171 -10.19 -11.02 1.22
N MET A 172 -8.97 -10.50 1.32
CA MET A 172 -8.24 -10.39 2.58
C MET A 172 -7.45 -9.08 2.61
N VAL A 173 -7.37 -8.47 3.80
CA VAL A 173 -6.58 -7.25 4.03
C VAL A 173 -5.27 -7.60 4.75
N PHE A 174 -4.20 -6.95 4.33
CA PHE A 174 -2.88 -6.99 4.96
C PHE A 174 -2.55 -5.59 5.46
N PRO A 175 -2.50 -5.37 6.79
CA PRO A 175 -2.16 -4.06 7.33
C PRO A 175 -0.73 -3.63 6.98
N GLN A 176 -0.54 -2.34 6.78
CA GLN A 176 0.74 -1.74 6.41
C GLN A 176 1.89 -2.20 7.31
N GLY A 177 3.02 -2.53 6.67
CA GLY A 177 4.25 -2.91 7.36
C GLY A 177 4.27 -4.32 7.96
N LEU A 178 3.16 -5.07 7.95
CA LEU A 178 3.14 -6.43 8.50
C LEU A 178 3.63 -7.48 7.50
N LEU A 179 4.40 -8.44 8.03
CA LEU A 179 4.84 -9.61 7.26
C LEU A 179 3.64 -10.47 6.86
N HIS A 180 3.55 -10.77 5.58
CA HIS A 180 2.47 -11.58 5.01
C HIS A 180 2.96 -12.38 3.80
N PHE A 181 2.13 -13.31 3.35
CA PHE A 181 2.46 -14.27 2.30
C PHE A 181 1.21 -14.71 1.54
N GLN A 182 1.43 -15.27 0.34
CA GLN A 182 0.41 -15.96 -0.44
C GLN A 182 0.98 -17.24 -1.05
N ILE A 183 0.21 -18.33 -1.01
CA ILE A 183 0.59 -19.63 -1.58
C ILE A 183 -0.58 -20.14 -2.41
N ASN A 184 -0.32 -20.61 -3.63
CA ASN A 184 -1.33 -21.35 -4.37
C ASN A 184 -1.50 -22.74 -3.73
N ALA A 185 -2.62 -22.91 -3.02
CA ALA A 185 -2.98 -24.15 -2.33
C ALA A 185 -3.86 -25.07 -3.20
N GLY A 186 -4.19 -24.65 -4.42
CA GLY A 186 -4.96 -25.42 -5.38
C GLY A 186 -4.11 -26.37 -6.23
N THR A 187 -4.81 -27.22 -6.98
CA THR A 187 -4.21 -28.10 -8.01
C THR A 187 -4.18 -27.47 -9.39
N THR A 188 -4.60 -26.20 -9.51
CA THR A 188 -4.62 -25.43 -10.76
C THR A 188 -3.99 -24.05 -10.51
N PRO A 189 -3.52 -23.34 -11.55
CA PRO A 189 -3.03 -21.98 -11.39
C PRO A 189 -4.07 -21.06 -10.74
N ALA A 190 -3.60 -20.11 -9.94
CA ALA A 190 -4.42 -19.11 -9.28
C ALA A 190 -4.10 -17.71 -9.81
N LEU A 191 -5.12 -16.85 -9.81
CA LEU A 191 -5.05 -15.45 -10.22
C LEU A 191 -5.72 -14.59 -9.16
N ALA A 192 -5.07 -13.52 -8.77
CA ALA A 192 -5.61 -12.49 -7.91
C ALA A 192 -5.24 -11.09 -8.41
N TYR A 193 -5.98 -10.09 -7.93
CA TYR A 193 -5.55 -8.70 -7.96
C TYR A 193 -5.33 -8.22 -6.54
N VAL A 194 -4.33 -7.37 -6.37
CA VAL A 194 -3.98 -6.76 -5.09
C VAL A 194 -3.99 -5.24 -5.26
N SER A 195 -4.70 -4.55 -4.38
CA SER A 195 -4.79 -3.09 -4.36
C SER A 195 -4.09 -2.54 -3.14
N PHE A 196 -3.44 -1.40 -3.30
CA PHE A 196 -2.58 -0.78 -2.30
C PHE A 196 -3.09 0.59 -1.93
N SER A 197 -2.98 0.98 -0.66
CA SER A 197 -3.23 2.33 -0.14
C SER A 197 -2.06 3.31 -0.36
N SER A 198 -1.26 3.09 -1.41
CA SER A 198 -0.17 3.94 -1.84
C SER A 198 0.09 3.75 -3.33
N PRO A 199 0.50 4.80 -4.06
CA PRO A 199 0.87 4.67 -5.46
C PRO A 199 2.25 4.02 -5.65
N SER A 200 3.00 3.84 -4.56
CA SER A 200 4.31 3.19 -4.53
C SER A 200 4.46 2.45 -3.21
N PRO A 201 3.90 1.22 -3.08
CA PRO A 201 3.79 0.54 -1.79
C PRO A 201 5.13 0.10 -1.19
N GLY A 202 6.19 0.06 -1.99
CA GLY A 202 7.45 -0.59 -1.66
C GLY A 202 7.27 -2.11 -1.55
N VAL A 203 8.36 -2.86 -1.47
CA VAL A 203 8.31 -4.28 -1.12
C VAL A 203 9.63 -4.67 -0.47
N GLN A 204 9.56 -5.39 0.65
CA GLN A 204 10.73 -5.98 1.28
C GLN A 204 10.43 -7.44 1.56
N ILE A 205 11.18 -8.33 0.91
CA ILE A 205 11.11 -9.77 1.14
C ILE A 205 12.04 -10.10 2.31
N LEU A 206 11.52 -10.79 3.32
CA LEU A 206 12.22 -11.06 4.57
C LEU A 206 13.55 -11.77 4.33
N ASP A 207 13.55 -12.81 3.50
CA ASP A 207 14.75 -13.61 3.26
C ASP A 207 15.86 -12.82 2.57
N PHE A 208 15.53 -11.93 1.62
CA PHE A 208 16.51 -11.05 1.00
C PHE A 208 16.99 -9.95 1.95
N ALA A 209 16.12 -9.46 2.84
CA ALA A 209 16.48 -8.48 3.86
C ALA A 209 17.44 -9.05 4.91
N LEU A 210 17.38 -10.35 5.20
CA LEU A 210 18.29 -11.01 6.12
C LEU A 210 19.55 -11.53 5.44
N PHE A 211 19.42 -12.18 4.28
CA PHE A 211 20.51 -12.99 3.70
C PHE A 211 20.92 -12.59 2.27
N GLY A 212 20.16 -11.72 1.60
CA GLY A 212 20.39 -11.33 0.21
C GLY A 212 21.19 -10.03 0.03
N ASN A 213 21.96 -9.64 1.05
CA ASN A 213 22.68 -8.37 1.10
C ASN A 213 24.04 -8.49 1.81
N ASP A 214 24.65 -7.34 2.11
CA ASP A 214 25.95 -7.18 2.74
C ASP A 214 25.92 -7.09 4.27
N LEU A 215 24.78 -7.36 4.92
CA LEU A 215 24.68 -7.43 6.38
C LEU A 215 25.65 -8.50 6.92
N PRO A 216 26.56 -8.18 7.86
CA PRO A 216 27.56 -9.13 8.31
C PRO A 216 26.97 -10.41 8.89
N SER A 217 27.53 -11.57 8.52
CA SER A 217 27.03 -12.89 8.96
C SER A 217 26.94 -13.01 10.48
N ASN A 218 27.95 -12.51 11.21
CA ASN A 218 27.95 -12.51 12.67
C ASN A 218 26.80 -11.68 13.30
N ILE A 219 26.32 -10.63 12.63
CA ILE A 219 25.16 -9.87 13.11
C ILE A 219 23.87 -10.66 12.90
N ILE A 220 23.76 -11.39 11.79
CA ILE A 220 22.61 -12.26 11.52
C ILE A 220 22.58 -13.40 12.53
N GLU A 221 23.73 -14.03 12.82
CA GLU A 221 23.86 -15.07 13.84
C GLU A 221 23.33 -14.57 15.20
N GLU A 222 23.78 -13.41 15.67
CA GLU A 222 23.36 -12.81 16.95
C GLU A 222 21.87 -12.42 16.98
N THR A 223 21.31 -11.97 15.86
CA THR A 223 19.93 -11.45 15.80
C THR A 223 18.87 -12.49 15.43
N THR A 224 19.28 -13.62 14.84
CA THR A 224 18.37 -14.71 14.42
C THR A 224 18.59 -16.01 15.18
N PHE A 225 19.72 -16.14 15.90
CA PHE A 225 20.16 -17.34 16.61
C PHE A 225 20.43 -18.55 15.69
N LEU A 226 20.63 -18.30 14.39
CA LEU A 226 21.12 -19.30 13.45
C LEU A 226 22.63 -19.47 13.59
N ASP A 227 23.13 -20.68 13.31
CA ASP A 227 24.57 -20.92 13.27
C ASP A 227 25.22 -20.40 11.96
N ASP A 228 26.54 -20.19 11.99
CA ASP A 228 27.33 -19.70 10.86
C ASP A 228 27.15 -20.55 9.59
N ALA A 229 26.99 -21.87 9.72
CA ALA A 229 26.80 -22.75 8.56
C ALA A 229 25.42 -22.54 7.91
N GLN A 230 24.38 -22.32 8.72
CA GLN A 230 23.04 -21.97 8.23
C GLN A 230 23.06 -20.60 7.54
N VAL A 231 23.67 -19.58 8.14
CA VAL A 231 23.74 -18.22 7.59
C VAL A 231 24.51 -18.20 6.27
N LYS A 232 25.69 -18.82 6.22
CA LYS A 232 26.48 -18.94 4.98
C LYS A 232 25.73 -19.65 3.88
N LYS A 233 24.99 -20.72 4.22
CA LYS A 233 24.18 -21.45 3.25
C LYS A 233 23.07 -20.56 2.68
N LEU A 234 22.34 -19.84 3.51
CA LEU A 234 21.24 -18.97 3.07
C LEU A 234 21.75 -17.79 2.23
N LYS A 235 22.86 -17.15 2.64
CA LYS A 235 23.54 -16.12 1.84
C LYS A 235 24.02 -16.65 0.50
N GLY A 236 24.63 -17.84 0.48
CA GLY A 236 25.08 -18.47 -0.76
C GLY A 236 23.94 -18.74 -1.75
N VAL A 237 22.75 -19.10 -1.25
CA VAL A 237 21.56 -19.31 -2.09
C VAL A 237 20.97 -17.99 -2.59
N LEU A 238 20.99 -16.93 -1.77
CA LEU A 238 20.32 -15.66 -2.05
C LEU A 238 21.25 -14.56 -2.59
N GLY A 239 22.55 -14.83 -2.73
CA GLY A 239 23.55 -13.91 -3.27
C GLY A 239 24.11 -12.89 -2.28
N GLY A 240 23.97 -13.12 -0.97
CA GLY A 240 24.53 -12.24 0.06
C GLY A 240 26.05 -12.35 0.19
N THR A 241 26.70 -11.25 0.60
CA THR A 241 28.18 -11.12 0.61
C THR A 241 28.80 -10.74 1.96
N GLY A 242 28.00 -10.34 2.95
CA GLY A 242 28.44 -9.99 4.31
C GLY A 242 28.61 -11.18 5.25
#